data_AF-A0A287H6D6-F1
#
_entry.id   AF-A0A287H6D6-F1
#
_cell.length_a   1.000
_cell.length_b   1.000
_cell.length_c   1.000
_cell.angle_alpha   90.00
_cell.angle_beta   90.00
_cell.angle_gamma   90.00
#
_symmetry.space_group_name_H-M   'P 1'
#
loop_
_entity.id
_entity.type
_entity.pdbx_description
1 polymer ?
#
loop_
_entity_poly.entity_id
_entity_poly.type
_entity_poly.pdbx_seq_one_letter_code
_entity_poly.pdbx_strand_id
1 'polypeptide(L)'
;MAPSMVLLKREVGISDDEAVSSRARVSIPYRWGVTGLPSYNLTSDAVIEYLQNFKARAVVEYPPKLSSLRILPPNSAPVPTIFLGLDSGRISSADKNLVALYAGGYRPGGDLMAQMGGYLIYDARKDSLSLIPPIPSDDVMAMGDQSAVVMCDATAEGYVLAELVWMPGFSRAALWLWESSTKEWVLKPGCMVPPPNFSVHSCFSYRGSTFCWVDLHQGMVLCDLHQDCKFSFIELPLGFPTYNASDYPDGLCAEEFRSVACVRGSIKFLAFNKFVQRQPSEKFGLTVWTLHPDHSGWGRSYNCSIADIWANANYQSAGLGQLGPSFPVLSIHEDGVVYLLLDDFSVVNRQPVFKAQYLLRVDLENIDVQVCKQRQRHIYSQLFASEFSVHRK
;
A
#
# COMPACT_ATOMS: atom_id res chain seq x y z
N MET A 1 14.84 -14.61 -16.89
CA MET A 1 15.13 -14.08 -15.53
C MET A 1 13.84 -13.51 -14.96
N ALA A 2 13.66 -13.46 -13.64
CA ALA A 2 12.54 -12.76 -13.02
C ALA A 2 12.87 -11.25 -12.91
N PRO A 3 11.88 -10.35 -12.97
CA PRO A 3 12.13 -8.93 -12.77
C PRO A 3 12.58 -8.65 -11.33
N SER A 4 13.48 -7.68 -11.15
CA SER A 4 14.01 -7.29 -9.84
C SER A 4 12.92 -6.80 -8.89
N MET A 5 11.92 -6.10 -9.40
CA MET A 5 10.68 -5.80 -8.68
C MET A 5 9.48 -5.95 -9.60
N VAL A 6 8.31 -5.97 -8.99
CA VAL A 6 7.03 -5.89 -9.64
C VAL A 6 6.20 -4.75 -9.08
N LEU A 7 5.23 -4.31 -9.88
CA LEU A 7 4.15 -3.42 -9.45
C LEU A 7 2.88 -4.23 -9.29
N LEU A 8 2.27 -4.13 -8.11
CA LEU A 8 1.00 -4.78 -7.77
C LEU A 8 -0.08 -3.74 -7.59
N LYS A 9 -1.32 -4.12 -7.87
CA LYS A 9 -2.46 -3.45 -7.26
C LYS A 9 -2.46 -3.74 -5.77
N ARG A 10 -2.71 -2.72 -4.95
CA ARG A 10 -2.84 -2.91 -3.52
C ARG A 10 -4.07 -3.75 -3.16
N GLU A 11 -5.15 -3.61 -3.94
CA GLU A 11 -6.33 -4.46 -3.82
C GLU A 11 -6.12 -5.82 -4.47
N VAL A 12 -6.47 -6.85 -3.73
CA VAL A 12 -6.32 -8.25 -4.11
C VAL A 12 -7.69 -8.88 -4.15
N GLY A 13 -8.07 -9.46 -5.29
CA GLY A 13 -9.32 -10.22 -5.39
C GLY A 13 -9.19 -11.57 -4.70
N ILE A 14 -10.22 -11.96 -3.96
CA ILE A 14 -10.37 -13.30 -3.37
C ILE A 14 -11.49 -14.01 -4.12
N SER A 15 -11.14 -14.87 -5.08
CA SER A 15 -12.13 -15.57 -5.91
C SER A 15 -11.54 -16.74 -6.68
N ASP A 16 -12.33 -17.80 -6.85
CA ASP A 16 -11.96 -18.97 -7.67
C ASP A 16 -12.05 -18.72 -9.18
N ASP A 17 -12.73 -17.65 -9.60
CA ASP A 17 -13.02 -17.35 -11.00
C ASP A 17 -12.09 -16.26 -11.55
N GLU A 18 -11.33 -16.57 -12.61
CA GLU A 18 -10.42 -15.62 -13.25
C GLU A 18 -11.13 -14.38 -13.82
N ALA A 19 -12.44 -14.46 -14.10
CA ALA A 19 -13.20 -13.42 -14.78
C ALA A 19 -13.74 -12.32 -13.84
N VAL A 20 -13.90 -12.59 -12.54
CA VAL A 20 -14.67 -11.73 -11.62
C VAL A 20 -13.87 -10.55 -11.07
N SER A 21 -12.52 -10.63 -11.10
CA SER A 21 -11.60 -9.55 -10.72
C SER A 21 -11.73 -8.25 -11.57
N SER A 22 -12.51 -8.28 -12.65
CA SER A 22 -12.64 -7.19 -13.64
C SER A 22 -13.88 -6.30 -13.45
N ARG A 23 -14.78 -6.62 -12.51
CA ARG A 23 -15.87 -5.71 -12.15
C ARG A 23 -15.34 -4.74 -11.11
N ALA A 24 -15.27 -3.46 -11.46
CA ALA A 24 -15.43 -2.40 -10.47
C ALA A 24 -16.73 -2.72 -9.73
N ARG A 25 -16.63 -3.25 -8.51
CA ARG A 25 -17.80 -3.48 -7.70
C ARG A 25 -18.17 -2.11 -7.15
N VAL A 26 -19.24 -1.55 -7.71
CA VAL A 26 -20.07 -0.57 -7.03
C VAL A 26 -20.18 -1.03 -5.59
N SER A 27 -19.80 -0.17 -4.64
CA SER A 27 -20.04 -0.36 -3.22
C SER A 27 -21.48 -0.82 -3.07
N ILE A 28 -21.69 -2.12 -2.80
CA ILE A 28 -23.02 -2.60 -2.50
C ILE A 28 -23.39 -1.82 -1.23
N PRO A 29 -24.50 -1.07 -1.22
CA PRO A 29 -24.87 -0.31 -0.03
C PRO A 29 -24.93 -1.28 1.14
N TYR A 30 -24.21 -0.93 2.22
CA TYR A 30 -24.22 -1.63 3.49
C TYR A 30 -25.64 -2.09 3.83
N ARG A 31 -25.87 -3.40 3.75
CA ARG A 31 -27.19 -3.98 4.04
C ARG A 31 -27.31 -4.12 5.55
N TRP A 32 -27.69 -3.04 6.22
CA TRP A 32 -28.09 -3.06 7.61
C TRP A 32 -29.23 -4.08 7.80
N GLY A 33 -29.08 -4.98 8.78
CA GLY A 33 -30.18 -5.82 9.27
C GLY A 33 -30.09 -7.33 9.00
N VAL A 34 -28.92 -7.95 9.07
CA VAL A 34 -28.87 -9.42 9.24
C VAL A 34 -29.06 -9.76 10.72
N THR A 35 -30.32 -9.95 11.13
CA THR A 35 -30.65 -10.50 12.45
C THR A 35 -30.39 -12.00 12.47
N GLY A 36 -29.58 -12.48 13.43
CA GLY A 36 -29.33 -13.91 13.66
C GLY A 36 -27.88 -14.37 13.44
N LEU A 37 -26.88 -13.48 13.49
CA LEU A 37 -25.48 -13.89 13.50
C LEU A 37 -25.19 -14.74 14.76
N PRO A 38 -24.48 -15.89 14.62
CA PRO A 38 -23.96 -16.63 15.76
C PRO A 38 -23.10 -15.74 16.67
N SER A 39 -22.83 -16.17 17.90
CA SER A 39 -21.91 -15.44 18.78
C SER A 39 -20.58 -15.18 18.07
N TYR A 40 -20.02 -13.98 18.25
CA TYR A 40 -18.80 -13.51 17.57
C TYR A 40 -17.63 -14.52 17.58
N ASN A 41 -17.43 -15.24 18.68
CA ASN A 41 -16.36 -16.23 18.81
C ASN A 41 -16.55 -17.44 17.88
N LEU A 42 -17.79 -17.95 17.75
CA LEU A 42 -18.12 -19.05 16.83
C LEU A 42 -17.96 -18.64 15.35
N THR A 43 -18.19 -17.36 15.03
CA THR A 43 -17.92 -16.82 13.70
C THR A 43 -16.43 -16.61 13.42
N SER A 44 -15.64 -16.25 14.43
CA SER A 44 -14.19 -16.05 14.30
C SER A 44 -13.46 -17.36 13.97
N ASP A 45 -13.70 -18.44 14.72
CA ASP A 45 -13.01 -19.72 14.50
C ASP A 45 -13.30 -20.29 13.11
N ALA A 46 -14.56 -20.22 12.67
CA ALA A 46 -14.96 -20.65 11.32
C ALA A 46 -14.32 -19.81 10.21
N VAL A 47 -14.15 -18.50 10.43
CA VAL A 47 -13.44 -17.61 9.50
C VAL A 47 -11.96 -17.98 9.43
N ILE A 48 -11.32 -18.22 10.57
CA ILE A 48 -9.91 -18.63 10.65
C ILE A 48 -9.71 -19.97 9.92
N GLU A 49 -10.54 -20.97 10.17
CA GLU A 49 -10.49 -22.27 9.47
C GLU A 49 -10.67 -22.10 7.95
N TYR A 50 -11.58 -21.23 7.52
CA TYR A 50 -11.79 -20.95 6.11
C TYR A 50 -10.56 -20.30 5.44
N LEU A 51 -9.97 -19.29 6.09
CA LEU A 51 -8.78 -18.59 5.60
C LEU A 51 -7.54 -19.50 5.52
N GLN A 52 -7.41 -20.49 6.42
CA GLN A 52 -6.29 -21.45 6.39
C GLN A 52 -6.23 -22.27 5.10
N ASN A 53 -7.37 -22.42 4.42
CA ASN A 53 -7.48 -23.20 3.19
C ASN A 53 -7.25 -22.37 1.92
N PHE A 54 -6.94 -21.08 2.06
CA PHE A 54 -6.68 -20.20 0.93
C PHE A 54 -5.35 -20.53 0.26
N LYS A 55 -5.30 -20.35 -1.06
CA LYS A 55 -4.07 -20.46 -1.86
C LYS A 55 -3.77 -19.14 -2.55
N ALA A 56 -2.50 -18.87 -2.82
CA ALA A 56 -2.11 -17.71 -3.60
C ALA A 56 -1.84 -18.11 -5.06
N ARG A 57 -2.05 -17.17 -5.97
CA ARG A 57 -1.57 -17.27 -7.34
C ARG A 57 -0.99 -15.93 -7.77
N ALA A 58 0.32 -15.91 -7.97
CA ALA A 58 1.05 -14.74 -8.46
C ALA A 58 1.36 -14.85 -9.96
N VAL A 59 1.00 -13.83 -10.73
CA VAL A 59 1.42 -13.62 -12.12
C VAL A 59 2.40 -12.46 -12.14
N VAL A 60 3.61 -12.71 -12.64
CA VAL A 60 4.71 -11.76 -12.65
C VAL A 60 4.89 -11.19 -14.05
N GLU A 61 4.96 -9.86 -14.11
CA GLU A 61 5.13 -9.05 -15.31
C GLU A 61 6.27 -8.05 -15.09
N TYR A 62 6.93 -7.65 -16.18
CA TYR A 62 8.00 -6.65 -16.11
C TYR A 62 7.41 -5.24 -16.00
N PRO A 63 7.77 -4.45 -14.96
CA PRO A 63 7.39 -3.05 -14.88
C PRO A 63 7.77 -2.29 -16.16
N PRO A 64 6.93 -1.38 -16.68
CA PRO A 64 5.71 -0.84 -16.08
C PRO A 64 4.42 -1.67 -16.31
N LYS A 65 4.50 -2.93 -16.75
CA LYS A 65 3.31 -3.80 -16.70
C LYS A 65 3.03 -4.22 -15.26
N LEU A 66 1.74 -4.30 -14.93
CA LEU A 66 1.32 -4.75 -13.61
C LEU A 66 1.39 -6.26 -13.47
N SER A 67 2.02 -6.70 -12.39
CA SER A 67 1.87 -8.05 -11.86
C SER A 67 0.55 -8.17 -11.10
N SER A 68 0.12 -9.40 -10.84
CA SER A 68 -1.06 -9.65 -10.02
C SER A 68 -0.80 -10.72 -8.98
N LEU A 69 -1.28 -10.48 -7.76
CA LEU A 69 -1.42 -11.48 -6.72
C LEU A 69 -2.92 -11.71 -6.54
N ARG A 70 -3.34 -12.97 -6.59
CA ARG A 70 -4.73 -13.38 -6.35
C ARG A 70 -4.76 -14.37 -5.21
N ILE A 71 -5.84 -14.34 -4.44
CA ILE A 71 -6.09 -15.34 -3.40
C ILE A 71 -7.27 -16.18 -3.85
N LEU A 72 -7.10 -17.49 -3.76
CA LEU A 72 -8.04 -18.50 -4.22
C LEU A 72 -8.62 -19.18 -2.97
N PRO A 73 -9.91 -18.99 -2.67
CA PRO A 73 -10.56 -19.76 -1.62
C PRO A 73 -10.58 -21.28 -1.95
N PRO A 74 -10.91 -22.16 -0.98
CA PRO A 74 -11.07 -23.57 -1.27
C PRO A 74 -12.28 -23.79 -2.18
N ASN A 75 -12.11 -24.59 -3.24
CA ASN A 75 -13.18 -25.07 -4.12
C ASN A 75 -14.26 -25.76 -3.28
N SER A 76 -15.32 -25.03 -2.93
CA SER A 76 -16.43 -25.56 -2.14
C SER A 76 -17.74 -24.94 -2.60
N ALA A 77 -18.85 -25.60 -2.24
CA ALA A 77 -20.24 -25.24 -2.55
C ALA A 77 -20.55 -23.76 -2.14
N PRO A 78 -21.73 -23.19 -2.47
CA PRO A 78 -21.93 -21.73 -2.39
C PRO A 78 -21.45 -21.16 -1.05
N VAL A 79 -20.59 -20.14 -1.14
CA VAL A 79 -19.92 -19.51 -0.01
C VAL A 79 -20.97 -19.18 1.07
N PRO A 80 -20.88 -19.79 2.26
CA PRO A 80 -21.81 -19.51 3.35
C PRO A 80 -21.96 -18.01 3.61
N THR A 81 -23.17 -17.59 4.00
CA THR A 81 -23.50 -16.16 4.26
C THR A 81 -22.52 -15.50 5.23
N ILE A 82 -21.98 -16.28 6.17
CA ILE A 82 -20.99 -15.82 7.15
C ILE A 82 -19.64 -15.39 6.53
N PHE A 83 -19.36 -15.72 5.27
CA PHE A 83 -18.12 -15.34 4.59
C PHE A 83 -18.32 -14.26 3.51
N LEU A 84 -19.51 -13.65 3.43
CA LEU A 84 -19.87 -12.65 2.40
C LEU A 84 -19.05 -11.34 2.43
N GLY A 85 -18.11 -11.18 3.38
CA GLY A 85 -17.15 -10.07 3.45
C GLY A 85 -15.69 -10.44 3.15
N LEU A 86 -15.41 -11.69 2.77
CA LEU A 86 -14.06 -12.20 2.48
C LEU A 86 -13.78 -12.32 0.97
N ASP A 87 -14.33 -11.41 0.16
CA ASP A 87 -14.21 -11.43 -1.31
C ASP A 87 -13.04 -10.58 -1.85
N SER A 88 -12.34 -9.90 -0.96
CA SER A 88 -11.24 -8.98 -1.28
C SER A 88 -10.21 -8.97 -0.15
N GLY A 89 -9.01 -8.51 -0.47
CA GLY A 89 -7.95 -8.25 0.48
C GLY A 89 -7.17 -7.00 0.08
N ARG A 90 -6.39 -6.46 1.02
CA ARG A 90 -5.58 -5.26 0.77
C ARG A 90 -4.15 -5.47 1.26
N ILE A 91 -3.19 -5.32 0.35
CA ILE A 91 -1.77 -5.37 0.65
C ILE A 91 -1.43 -4.18 1.57
N SER A 92 -0.76 -4.47 2.67
CA SER A 92 -0.23 -3.47 3.59
C SER A 92 1.22 -3.16 3.25
N SER A 93 2.05 -4.19 3.21
CA SER A 93 3.51 -4.10 3.05
C SER A 93 4.11 -5.36 2.42
N ALA A 94 5.41 -5.30 2.14
CA ALA A 94 6.21 -6.41 1.65
C ALA A 94 7.67 -6.21 2.07
N ASP A 95 8.39 -7.33 2.19
CA ASP A 95 9.83 -7.35 2.42
C ASP A 95 10.40 -8.62 1.80
N LYS A 96 11.42 -8.51 0.94
CA LYS A 96 12.02 -9.64 0.22
C LYS A 96 10.96 -10.51 -0.47
N ASN A 97 10.84 -11.76 -0.04
CA ASN A 97 9.92 -12.76 -0.56
C ASN A 97 8.49 -12.67 0.00
N LEU A 98 8.24 -11.79 0.97
CA LEU A 98 6.99 -11.74 1.70
C LEU A 98 6.11 -10.60 1.24
N VAL A 99 4.81 -10.85 1.12
CA VAL A 99 3.77 -9.83 0.93
C VAL A 99 2.72 -10.00 2.01
N ALA A 100 2.49 -8.96 2.82
CA ALA A 100 1.49 -8.94 3.87
C ALA A 100 0.23 -8.24 3.39
N LEU A 101 -0.92 -8.87 3.62
CA LEU A 101 -2.22 -8.30 3.32
C LEU A 101 -3.24 -8.58 4.42
N TYR A 102 -4.21 -7.69 4.53
CA TYR A 102 -5.44 -7.93 5.27
C TYR A 102 -6.40 -8.75 4.40
N ALA A 103 -7.01 -9.80 4.95
CA ALA A 103 -8.07 -10.55 4.30
C ALA A 103 -9.44 -9.98 4.68
N GLY A 104 -10.31 -9.79 3.68
CA GLY A 104 -11.63 -9.19 3.86
C GLY A 104 -11.55 -7.72 4.26
N GLY A 105 -12.58 -7.30 5.01
CA GLY A 105 -12.65 -5.98 5.63
C GLY A 105 -11.75 -5.80 6.86
N TYR A 106 -11.03 -6.85 7.29
CA TYR A 106 -10.33 -6.88 8.57
C TYR A 106 -9.43 -5.67 8.80
N ARG A 107 -9.73 -4.88 9.84
CA ARG A 107 -8.83 -3.90 10.45
C ARG A 107 -8.96 -3.97 11.98
N PRO A 108 -7.83 -3.93 12.73
CA PRO A 108 -7.90 -3.77 14.18
C PRO A 108 -8.81 -2.60 14.58
N GLY A 109 -9.79 -2.87 15.44
CA GLY A 109 -10.76 -1.87 15.91
C GLY A 109 -11.83 -1.44 14.90
N GLY A 110 -11.98 -2.13 13.77
CA GLY A 110 -13.10 -1.93 12.84
C GLY A 110 -14.46 -2.30 13.46
N ASP A 111 -15.56 -2.04 12.76
CA ASP A 111 -16.87 -2.57 13.16
C ASP A 111 -16.95 -4.11 12.98
N LEU A 112 -18.03 -4.75 13.46
CA LEU A 112 -18.18 -6.21 13.46
C LEU A 112 -17.92 -6.87 12.09
N MET A 113 -18.30 -6.21 10.99
CA MET A 113 -18.11 -6.71 9.63
C MET A 113 -16.69 -6.40 9.13
N ALA A 114 -16.14 -5.24 9.49
CA ALA A 114 -14.75 -4.87 9.26
C ALA A 114 -13.76 -5.60 10.21
N GLN A 115 -14.23 -6.40 11.16
CA GLN A 115 -13.41 -7.30 11.98
C GLN A 115 -13.35 -8.72 11.41
N MET A 116 -14.16 -9.05 10.40
CA MET A 116 -14.11 -10.38 9.79
C MET A 116 -12.85 -10.55 8.94
N GLY A 117 -11.98 -11.47 9.35
CA GLY A 117 -10.80 -11.88 8.58
C GLY A 117 -9.57 -12.05 9.46
N GLY A 118 -8.44 -11.57 8.95
CA GLY A 118 -7.14 -11.66 9.62
C GLY A 118 -6.04 -11.16 8.68
N TYR A 119 -4.80 -11.51 8.99
CA TYR A 119 -3.68 -11.21 8.11
C TYR A 119 -3.25 -12.45 7.33
N LEU A 120 -2.90 -12.26 6.06
CA LEU A 120 -2.26 -13.28 5.23
C LEU A 120 -0.87 -12.82 4.84
N ILE A 121 0.10 -13.72 4.98
CA ILE A 121 1.47 -13.54 4.50
C ILE A 121 1.69 -14.49 3.33
N TYR A 122 1.86 -13.94 2.13
CA TYR A 122 2.31 -14.69 0.97
C TYR A 122 3.84 -14.80 0.99
N ASP A 123 4.36 -16.03 0.96
CA ASP A 123 5.79 -16.32 0.80
C ASP A 123 6.05 -16.86 -0.60
N ALA A 124 6.68 -16.01 -1.43
CA ALA A 124 7.00 -16.32 -2.82
C ALA A 124 8.03 -17.45 -3.00
N ARG A 125 8.86 -17.75 -1.98
CA ARG A 125 9.86 -18.84 -2.07
C ARG A 125 9.24 -20.21 -1.95
N LYS A 126 8.17 -20.30 -1.15
CA LYS A 126 7.44 -21.52 -0.84
C LYS A 126 6.14 -21.62 -1.63
N ASP A 127 5.76 -20.55 -2.34
CA ASP A 127 4.46 -20.36 -2.97
C ASP A 127 3.29 -20.70 -2.03
N SER A 128 3.40 -20.20 -0.79
CA SER A 128 2.51 -20.56 0.32
C SER A 128 1.90 -19.32 0.98
N LEU A 129 0.72 -19.48 1.57
CA LEU A 129 0.09 -18.49 2.43
C LEU A 129 0.20 -18.93 3.89
N SER A 130 0.54 -18.00 4.77
CA SER A 130 0.41 -18.16 6.22
C SER A 130 -0.71 -17.27 6.73
N LEU A 131 -1.62 -17.83 7.52
CA LEU A 131 -2.63 -17.08 8.25
C LEU A 131 -2.07 -16.62 9.59
N ILE A 132 -2.33 -15.37 9.94
CA ILE A 132 -2.11 -14.81 11.26
C ILE A 132 -3.47 -14.35 11.79
N PRO A 133 -3.88 -14.79 12.98
CA PRO A 133 -5.16 -14.42 13.56
C PRO A 133 -5.21 -12.92 13.86
N PRO A 134 -6.42 -12.35 13.99
CA PRO A 134 -6.61 -11.00 14.52
C PRO A 134 -5.86 -10.73 15.82
N ILE A 135 -5.54 -9.46 16.07
CA ILE A 135 -4.99 -9.01 17.35
C ILE A 135 -6.00 -9.34 18.47
N PRO A 136 -5.56 -9.92 19.60
CA PRO A 136 -6.44 -10.33 20.69
C PRO A 136 -6.83 -9.15 21.60
N SER A 137 -7.38 -8.07 21.02
CA SER A 137 -7.82 -6.89 21.75
C SER A 137 -8.87 -6.13 20.94
N ASP A 138 -10.05 -5.92 21.53
CA ASP A 138 -11.15 -5.16 20.91
C ASP A 138 -10.99 -3.63 21.12
N ASP A 139 -10.15 -3.23 22.07
CA ASP A 139 -9.97 -1.84 22.49
C ASP A 139 -8.88 -1.07 21.71
N VAL A 140 -8.34 -1.65 20.63
CA VAL A 140 -7.28 -1.04 19.82
C VAL A 140 -7.81 -0.69 18.43
N MET A 141 -7.29 0.39 17.83
CA MET A 141 -7.66 0.78 16.47
C MET A 141 -6.42 0.90 15.61
N ALA A 142 -6.43 0.32 14.41
CA ALA A 142 -5.34 0.48 13.45
C ALA A 142 -5.05 1.96 13.16
N MET A 143 -3.77 2.33 13.06
CA MET A 143 -3.40 3.69 12.69
C MET A 143 -3.52 3.91 11.18
N GLY A 144 -4.73 3.86 10.63
CA GLY A 144 -4.98 3.99 9.19
C GLY A 144 -5.11 2.65 8.47
N ASP A 145 -5.18 2.70 7.14
CA ASP A 145 -5.62 1.57 6.32
C ASP A 145 -4.52 0.54 5.99
N GLN A 146 -3.26 0.88 6.28
CA GLN A 146 -2.05 0.19 5.83
C GLN A 146 -0.95 0.19 6.92
N SER A 147 -1.29 -0.15 8.16
CA SER A 147 -0.37 -0.06 9.30
C SER A 147 0.39 -1.36 9.62
N ALA A 148 0.12 -2.46 8.91
CA ALA A 148 0.82 -3.73 9.13
C ALA A 148 2.12 -3.84 8.30
N VAL A 149 3.25 -4.02 8.96
CA VAL A 149 4.59 -4.12 8.36
C VAL A 149 5.14 -5.53 8.53
N VAL A 150 5.44 -6.22 7.43
CA VAL A 150 6.20 -7.48 7.48
C VAL A 150 7.69 -7.20 7.30
N MET A 151 8.51 -7.93 8.05
CA MET A 151 9.95 -7.93 7.93
C MET A 151 10.46 -9.36 7.93
N CYS A 152 11.24 -9.73 6.92
CA CYS A 152 11.96 -11.00 6.90
C CYS A 152 13.06 -10.98 7.95
N ASP A 153 13.21 -12.07 8.68
CA ASP A 153 14.35 -12.22 9.58
C ASP A 153 15.70 -12.27 8.83
N ALA A 154 16.78 -12.19 9.58
CA ALA A 154 18.13 -12.18 9.03
C ALA A 154 18.51 -13.50 8.35
N THR A 155 18.00 -14.63 8.85
CA THR A 155 18.19 -15.97 8.27
C THR A 155 17.30 -16.21 7.05
N ALA A 156 16.31 -15.34 6.85
CA ALA A 156 15.24 -15.44 5.87
C ALA A 156 14.45 -16.77 5.94
N GLU A 157 14.34 -17.32 7.15
CA GLU A 157 13.57 -18.54 7.46
C GLU A 157 12.23 -18.23 8.12
N GLY A 158 12.13 -17.09 8.79
CA GLY A 158 10.96 -16.56 9.45
C GLY A 158 10.72 -15.08 9.18
N TYR A 159 9.78 -14.50 9.91
CA TYR A 159 9.41 -13.11 9.79
C TYR A 159 8.78 -12.56 11.06
N VAL A 160 8.77 -11.24 11.14
CA VAL A 160 8.01 -10.48 12.13
C VAL A 160 6.96 -9.66 11.40
N LEU A 161 5.71 -9.74 11.84
CA LEU A 161 4.64 -8.84 11.45
C LEU A 161 4.40 -7.85 12.58
N ALA A 162 4.34 -6.57 12.25
CA ALA A 162 4.16 -5.48 13.19
C ALA A 162 2.94 -4.64 12.84
N GLU A 163 2.04 -4.41 13.77
CA GLU A 163 0.85 -3.55 13.59
C GLU A 163 0.92 -2.37 14.54
N LEU A 164 0.84 -1.16 13.98
CA LEU A 164 0.79 0.09 14.75
C LEU A 164 -0.67 0.46 15.04
N VAL A 165 -1.02 0.58 16.31
CA VAL A 165 -2.39 0.83 16.76
C VAL A 165 -2.49 2.01 17.72
N TRP A 166 -3.62 2.71 17.66
CA TRP A 166 -4.09 3.61 18.69
C TRP A 166 -4.52 2.83 19.93
N MET A 167 -4.02 3.28 21.08
CA MET A 167 -4.51 2.84 22.38
C MET A 167 -5.83 3.53 22.74
N PRO A 168 -6.62 2.98 23.68
CA PRO A 168 -7.85 3.61 24.17
C PRO A 168 -7.66 5.09 24.49
N GLY A 169 -8.58 5.92 23.98
CA GLY A 169 -8.53 7.37 24.12
C GLY A 169 -7.66 8.10 23.09
N PHE A 170 -7.13 7.40 22.07
CA PHE A 170 -6.48 7.99 20.88
C PHE A 170 -5.32 8.95 21.18
N SER A 171 -4.64 8.76 22.30
CA SER A 171 -3.57 9.66 22.78
C SER A 171 -2.18 9.05 22.64
N ARG A 172 -2.09 7.74 22.46
CA ARG A 172 -0.83 6.99 22.46
C ARG A 172 -0.84 5.92 21.38
N ALA A 173 0.33 5.67 20.82
CA ALA A 173 0.58 4.55 19.93
C ALA A 173 1.10 3.33 20.68
N ALA A 174 0.67 2.13 20.27
CA ALA A 174 1.31 0.89 20.69
C ALA A 174 1.59 0.00 19.48
N LEU A 175 2.47 -0.98 19.71
CA LEU A 175 2.94 -1.89 18.67
C LEU A 175 2.58 -3.32 19.06
N TRP A 176 1.88 -4.01 18.17
CA TRP A 176 1.68 -5.44 18.26
C TRP A 176 2.68 -6.13 17.35
N LEU A 177 3.39 -7.12 17.88
CA LEU A 177 4.36 -7.93 17.15
C LEU A 177 3.88 -9.38 17.08
N TRP A 178 3.99 -9.97 15.92
CA TRP A 178 3.80 -11.39 15.68
C TRP A 178 5.08 -11.97 15.09
N GLU A 179 5.68 -12.93 15.77
CA GLU A 179 6.83 -13.66 15.24
C GLU A 179 6.37 -15.01 14.68
N SER A 180 6.85 -15.36 13.48
CA SER A 180 6.47 -16.62 12.82
C SER A 180 6.91 -17.87 13.60
N SER A 181 7.93 -17.75 14.44
CA SER A 181 8.51 -18.81 15.28
C SER A 181 7.63 -19.12 16.50
N THR A 182 7.17 -18.09 17.21
CA THR A 182 6.35 -18.22 18.43
C THR A 182 4.87 -18.36 18.11
N LYS A 183 4.42 -17.76 17.00
CA LYS A 183 3.01 -17.72 16.57
C LYS A 183 2.08 -17.12 17.63
N GLU A 184 2.56 -16.10 18.31
CA GLU A 184 1.81 -15.38 19.32
C GLU A 184 1.94 -13.86 19.11
N TRP A 185 0.86 -13.15 19.37
CA TRP A 185 0.84 -11.69 19.40
C TRP A 185 1.41 -11.19 20.72
N VAL A 186 2.44 -10.36 20.65
CA VAL A 186 3.07 -9.70 21.79
C VAL A 186 2.86 -8.20 21.70
N LEU A 187 2.19 -7.63 22.70
CA LEU A 187 2.06 -6.19 22.84
C LEU A 187 3.37 -5.59 23.35
N LYS A 188 3.95 -4.69 22.56
CA LYS A 188 5.00 -3.78 22.97
C LYS A 188 4.36 -2.41 23.23
N PRO A 189 4.08 -2.05 24.49
CA PRO A 189 3.47 -0.77 24.80
C PRO A 189 4.40 0.36 24.36
N GLY A 190 3.98 1.07 23.32
CA GLY A 190 4.65 2.28 22.85
C GLY A 190 4.32 3.46 23.78
N CYS A 191 5.35 4.20 24.17
CA CYS A 191 5.21 5.46 24.91
C CYS A 191 5.27 6.68 23.97
N MET A 192 5.02 6.49 22.67
CA MET A 192 5.01 7.60 21.73
C MET A 192 3.65 8.27 21.72
N VAL A 193 3.66 9.59 21.81
CA VAL A 193 2.54 10.45 21.45
C VAL A 193 2.76 10.80 19.98
N PRO A 194 2.09 10.13 19.03
CA PRO A 194 2.18 10.49 17.62
C PRO A 194 1.66 11.92 17.40
N PRO A 195 2.02 12.57 16.28
CA PRO A 195 1.42 13.82 15.89
C PRO A 195 -0.12 13.75 15.86
N PRO A 196 -0.82 14.86 16.13
CA PRO A 196 -2.27 14.90 16.00
C PRO A 196 -2.73 14.43 14.61
N ASN A 197 -3.80 13.63 14.56
CA ASN A 197 -4.38 13.10 13.32
C ASN A 197 -3.42 12.26 12.46
N PHE A 198 -2.37 11.68 13.06
CA PHE A 198 -1.46 10.79 12.34
C PHE A 198 -2.21 9.59 11.74
N SER A 199 -2.08 9.37 10.43
CA SER A 199 -2.70 8.26 9.73
C SER A 199 -1.71 7.60 8.79
N VAL A 200 -1.53 6.29 8.91
CA VAL A 200 -0.60 5.55 8.06
C VAL A 200 -1.20 5.33 6.69
N HIS A 201 -0.56 5.97 5.71
CA HIS A 201 -0.86 5.83 4.29
C HIS A 201 0.01 4.78 3.61
N SER A 202 1.19 4.46 4.18
CA SER A 202 2.06 3.38 3.70
C SER A 202 3.05 2.95 4.78
N CYS A 203 3.61 1.75 4.65
CA CYS A 203 4.62 1.25 5.57
C CYS A 203 5.60 0.28 4.89
N PHE A 204 6.80 0.15 5.46
CA PHE A 204 7.86 -0.74 4.97
C PHE A 204 8.89 -1.06 6.05
N SER A 205 9.66 -2.13 5.87
CA SER A 205 10.81 -2.44 6.70
C SER A 205 12.07 -1.69 6.20
N TYR A 206 12.97 -1.37 7.13
CA TYR A 206 14.21 -0.65 6.86
C TYR A 206 15.38 -1.30 7.60
N ARG A 207 16.50 -1.50 6.89
CA ARG A 207 17.75 -2.07 7.42
C ARG A 207 17.57 -3.37 8.23
N GLY A 208 16.55 -4.17 7.91
CA GLY A 208 16.28 -5.47 8.55
C GLY A 208 16.06 -5.41 10.06
N SER A 209 15.74 -4.25 10.62
CA SER A 209 15.56 -4.05 12.07
C SER A 209 14.65 -2.90 12.44
N THR A 210 14.32 -2.02 11.50
CA THR A 210 13.46 -0.86 11.74
C THR A 210 12.15 -0.98 10.96
N PHE A 211 11.02 -0.80 11.63
CA PHE A 211 9.72 -0.63 10.98
C PHE A 211 9.45 0.83 10.70
N CYS A 212 8.88 1.13 9.54
CA CYS A 212 8.56 2.49 9.10
C CYS A 212 7.08 2.62 8.79
N TRP A 213 6.40 3.58 9.41
CA TRP A 213 5.02 3.94 9.12
C TRP A 213 4.94 5.39 8.66
N VAL A 214 4.36 5.63 7.50
CA VAL A 214 4.37 6.92 6.82
C VAL A 214 2.98 7.52 6.82
N ASP A 215 2.86 8.71 7.39
CA ASP A 215 1.80 9.65 7.10
C ASP A 215 2.29 10.64 6.03
N LEU A 216 1.74 10.53 4.81
CA LEU A 216 2.19 11.33 3.67
C LEU A 216 1.81 12.83 3.79
N HIS A 217 1.00 13.21 4.77
CA HIS A 217 0.74 14.60 5.09
C HIS A 217 1.75 15.19 6.07
N GLN A 218 2.35 14.37 6.93
CA GLN A 218 3.12 14.84 8.10
C GLN A 218 4.58 14.38 8.09
N GLY A 219 4.79 13.06 8.06
CA GLY A 219 6.04 12.47 8.53
C GLY A 219 5.97 10.96 8.62
N MET A 220 7.04 10.39 9.15
CA MET A 220 7.21 8.95 9.29
C MET A 220 7.62 8.62 10.71
N VAL A 221 6.97 7.60 11.28
CA VAL A 221 7.32 6.97 12.54
C VAL A 221 8.25 5.80 12.23
N LEU A 222 9.41 5.78 12.90
CA LEU A 222 10.34 4.66 12.89
C LEU A 222 10.27 3.94 14.23
N CYS A 223 10.37 2.61 14.21
CA CYS A 223 10.55 1.78 15.40
C CYS A 223 11.70 0.80 15.20
N ASP A 224 12.74 0.89 16.03
CA ASP A 224 13.93 0.03 15.94
C ASP A 224 13.85 -1.14 16.93
N LEU A 225 13.81 -2.36 16.39
CA LEU A 225 13.76 -3.60 17.16
C LEU A 225 15.01 -3.82 18.03
N HIS A 226 16.19 -3.36 17.60
CA HIS A 226 17.43 -3.52 18.35
C HIS A 226 17.53 -2.57 19.55
N GLN A 227 16.71 -1.52 19.56
CA GLN A 227 16.65 -0.51 20.63
C GLN A 227 15.36 -0.65 21.46
N ASP A 228 14.93 -1.88 21.74
CA ASP A 228 13.72 -2.18 22.52
C ASP A 228 12.46 -1.47 21.98
N CYS A 229 12.29 -1.51 20.65
CA CYS A 229 11.18 -0.85 19.96
C CYS A 229 11.09 0.66 20.20
N LYS A 230 12.25 1.34 20.30
CA LYS A 230 12.30 2.80 20.45
C LYS A 230 11.69 3.48 19.22
N PHE A 231 10.75 4.38 19.48
CA PHE A 231 10.10 5.20 18.46
C PHE A 231 10.85 6.49 18.18
N SER A 232 10.85 6.93 16.93
CA SER A 232 11.23 8.28 16.54
C SER A 232 10.35 8.78 15.39
N PHE A 233 10.15 10.09 15.32
CA PHE A 233 9.36 10.72 14.26
C PHE A 233 10.25 11.61 13.39
N ILE A 234 10.04 11.53 12.07
CA ILE A 234 10.75 12.33 11.07
C ILE A 234 9.72 13.06 10.22
N GLU A 235 9.75 14.39 10.21
CA GLU A 235 8.88 15.21 9.37
C GLU A 235 9.22 15.07 7.88
N LEU A 236 8.20 15.14 7.01
CA LEU A 236 8.41 15.21 5.57
C LEU A 236 8.94 16.61 5.17
N PRO A 237 9.76 16.71 4.11
CA PRO A 237 10.40 17.98 3.73
C PRO A 237 9.43 19.00 3.13
N LEU A 238 8.28 18.53 2.64
CA LEU A 238 7.14 19.37 2.33
C LEU A 238 6.14 19.13 3.44
N GLY A 239 5.87 20.16 4.24
CA GLY A 239 4.85 20.09 5.30
C GLY A 239 3.46 19.77 4.75
N PHE A 240 2.45 20.06 5.56
CA PHE A 240 1.06 19.76 5.19
C PHE A 240 0.67 20.36 3.82
N PRO A 241 0.02 19.56 2.94
CA PRO A 241 -0.51 20.09 1.68
C PRO A 241 -1.48 21.23 1.95
N THR A 242 -1.40 22.29 1.15
CA THR A 242 -2.31 23.43 1.20
C THR A 242 -3.35 23.27 0.08
N TYR A 243 -4.62 23.17 0.45
CA TYR A 243 -5.73 23.04 -0.48
C TYR A 243 -7.01 23.66 0.08
N ASN A 244 -7.96 23.96 -0.79
CA ASN A 244 -9.29 24.40 -0.38
C ASN A 244 -10.16 23.17 -0.09
N ALA A 245 -10.64 23.03 1.14
CA ALA A 245 -11.46 21.91 1.56
C ALA A 245 -12.78 21.79 0.78
N SER A 246 -13.31 22.90 0.20
CA SER A 246 -14.51 22.81 -0.65
C SER A 246 -14.28 22.04 -1.94
N ASP A 247 -13.04 22.04 -2.44
CA ASP A 247 -12.68 21.35 -3.69
C ASP A 247 -12.44 19.85 -3.46
N TYR A 248 -12.23 19.48 -2.19
CA TYR A 248 -11.92 18.12 -1.72
C TYR A 248 -12.71 17.84 -0.42
N PRO A 249 -14.05 17.70 -0.50
CA PRO A 249 -14.91 17.55 0.67
C PRO A 249 -14.59 16.29 1.49
N ASP A 250 -14.09 15.24 0.84
CA ASP A 250 -13.66 13.98 1.47
C ASP A 250 -12.17 14.00 1.88
N GLY A 251 -11.49 15.14 1.75
CA GLY A 251 -10.05 15.29 1.96
C GLY A 251 -9.22 14.96 0.71
N LEU A 252 -7.91 15.23 0.81
CA LEU A 252 -6.95 14.83 -0.22
C LEU A 252 -6.53 13.37 -0.04
N CYS A 253 -6.58 12.59 -1.12
CA CYS A 253 -5.86 11.31 -1.17
C CYS A 253 -4.37 11.60 -1.32
N ALA A 254 -3.63 11.59 -0.21
CA ALA A 254 -2.20 11.90 -0.14
C ALA A 254 -1.39 11.17 -1.21
N GLU A 255 -1.77 9.92 -1.44
CA GLU A 255 -1.10 8.97 -2.32
C GLU A 255 -1.30 9.28 -3.80
N GLU A 256 -2.27 10.11 -4.16
CA GLU A 256 -2.41 10.62 -5.53
C GLU A 256 -1.22 11.51 -5.91
N PHE A 257 -0.54 12.10 -4.93
CA PHE A 257 0.51 13.10 -5.18
C PHE A 257 1.79 12.95 -4.37
N ARG A 258 1.86 12.02 -3.42
CA ARG A 258 3.02 11.77 -2.57
C ARG A 258 3.30 10.29 -2.43
N SER A 259 4.56 9.94 -2.22
CA SER A 259 5.00 8.57 -1.98
C SER A 259 6.28 8.55 -1.14
N VAL A 260 6.45 7.53 -0.30
CA VAL A 260 7.70 7.25 0.41
C VAL A 260 8.04 5.78 0.23
N ALA A 261 9.30 5.48 -0.07
CA ALA A 261 9.79 4.12 -0.15
C ALA A 261 11.27 4.03 0.24
N CYS A 262 11.70 2.82 0.61
CA CYS A 262 13.12 2.48 0.68
C CYS A 262 13.63 2.11 -0.72
N VAL A 263 14.45 2.97 -1.31
CA VAL A 263 15.05 2.78 -2.64
C VAL A 263 16.52 2.42 -2.45
N ARG A 264 16.88 1.16 -2.73
CA ARG A 264 18.25 0.62 -2.56
C ARG A 264 18.87 0.94 -1.18
N GLY A 265 18.09 0.88 -0.11
CA GLY A 265 18.57 1.15 1.26
C GLY A 265 18.55 2.62 1.68
N SER A 266 18.11 3.53 0.82
CA SER A 266 17.90 4.95 1.15
C SER A 266 16.40 5.26 1.18
N ILE A 267 15.93 5.92 2.23
CA ILE A 267 14.53 6.36 2.29
C ILE A 267 14.36 7.58 1.40
N LYS A 268 13.42 7.50 0.46
CA LYS A 268 13.11 8.58 -0.47
C LYS A 268 11.66 8.98 -0.36
N PHE A 269 11.43 10.28 -0.44
CA PHE A 269 10.12 10.90 -0.52
C PHE A 269 9.95 11.53 -1.89
N LEU A 270 8.82 11.30 -2.52
CA LEU A 270 8.43 11.91 -3.79
C LEU A 270 7.15 12.70 -3.58
N ALA A 271 7.10 13.91 -4.14
CA ALA A 271 5.88 14.69 -4.18
C ALA A 271 5.73 15.48 -5.48
N PHE A 272 4.49 15.65 -5.94
CA PHE A 272 4.16 16.73 -6.86
C PHE A 272 4.09 18.07 -6.13
N ASN A 273 4.56 19.14 -6.78
CA ASN A 273 4.44 20.51 -6.25
C ASN A 273 3.06 21.14 -6.53
N LYS A 274 1.98 20.33 -6.53
CA LYS A 274 0.59 20.74 -6.83
C LYS A 274 -0.04 21.53 -5.68
N PHE A 275 0.08 21.00 -4.47
CA PHE A 275 -0.62 21.46 -3.26
C PHE A 275 0.34 22.15 -2.28
N VAL A 276 1.31 22.88 -2.80
CA VAL A 276 2.29 23.64 -2.01
C VAL A 276 2.47 25.02 -2.64
N GLN A 277 2.88 26.00 -1.83
CA GLN A 277 3.22 27.31 -2.34
C GLN A 277 4.45 27.21 -3.25
N ARG A 278 4.24 27.36 -4.55
CA ARG A 278 5.30 27.36 -5.56
C ARG A 278 5.97 28.72 -5.62
N GLN A 279 7.27 28.73 -5.88
CA GLN A 279 7.94 29.98 -6.26
C GLN A 279 7.41 30.44 -7.64
N PRO A 280 7.38 31.75 -7.94
CA PRO A 280 6.82 32.28 -9.19
C PRO A 280 7.42 31.66 -10.47
N SER A 281 8.67 31.22 -10.43
CA SER A 281 9.37 30.57 -11.56
C SER A 281 9.21 29.04 -11.60
N GLU A 282 8.61 28.43 -10.57
CA GLU A 282 8.55 26.98 -10.42
C GLU A 282 7.38 26.39 -11.20
N LYS A 283 7.71 25.57 -12.21
CA LYS A 283 6.70 24.86 -13.02
C LYS A 283 6.11 23.69 -12.26
N PHE A 284 4.90 23.27 -12.67
CA PHE A 284 4.31 22.03 -12.16
C PHE A 284 5.22 20.84 -12.49
N GLY A 285 5.54 20.05 -11.47
CA GLY A 285 6.54 19.01 -11.54
C GLY A 285 6.47 18.08 -10.34
N LEU A 286 7.39 17.12 -10.34
CA LEU A 286 7.67 16.25 -9.21
C LEU A 286 9.09 16.48 -8.73
N THR A 287 9.28 16.30 -7.42
CA THR A 287 10.59 16.36 -6.78
C THR A 287 10.75 15.10 -5.92
N VAL A 288 11.98 14.60 -5.87
CA VAL A 288 12.37 13.48 -5.00
C VAL A 288 13.41 13.97 -4.01
N TRP A 289 13.21 13.66 -2.74
CA TRP A 289 14.14 13.90 -1.65
C TRP A 289 14.66 12.58 -1.11
N THR A 290 15.90 12.57 -0.67
CA THR A 290 16.51 11.45 0.04
C THR A 290 16.77 11.85 1.49
N LEU A 291 16.35 11.01 2.43
CA LEU A 291 16.62 11.19 3.85
C LEU A 291 18.12 11.00 4.11
N HIS A 292 18.72 11.89 4.91
CA HIS A 292 20.11 11.74 5.31
C HIS A 292 20.31 10.45 6.14
N PRO A 293 21.44 9.74 6.01
CA PRO A 293 21.65 8.46 6.70
C PRO A 293 21.58 8.52 8.24
N ASP A 294 21.80 9.71 8.81
CA ASP A 294 21.71 10.02 10.24
C ASP A 294 20.31 10.49 10.68
N HIS A 295 19.35 10.49 9.75
CA HIS A 295 17.96 10.91 9.94
C HIS A 295 17.80 12.39 10.35
N SER A 296 18.82 13.23 10.13
CA SER A 296 18.80 14.65 10.51
C SER A 296 17.90 15.52 9.64
N GLY A 297 17.55 15.07 8.43
CA GLY A 297 16.76 15.84 7.48
C GLY A 297 16.79 15.24 6.08
N TRP A 298 16.36 16.03 5.10
CA TRP A 298 16.16 15.59 3.72
C TRP A 298 16.97 16.45 2.74
N GLY A 299 17.64 15.80 1.78
CA GLY A 299 18.27 16.45 0.63
C GLY A 299 17.46 16.25 -0.65
N ARG A 300 17.33 17.27 -1.49
CA ARG A 300 16.73 17.13 -2.84
C ARG A 300 17.65 16.28 -3.72
N SER A 301 17.09 15.27 -4.39
CA SER A 301 17.83 14.35 -5.27
C SER A 301 17.47 14.54 -6.73
N TYR A 302 16.17 14.63 -7.04
CA TYR A 302 15.68 14.80 -8.41
C TYR A 302 14.59 15.84 -8.48
N ASN A 303 14.50 16.53 -9.62
CA ASN A 303 13.42 17.45 -9.93
C ASN A 303 13.08 17.37 -11.41
N CYS A 304 11.82 17.13 -11.73
CA CYS A 304 11.37 16.94 -13.10
C CYS A 304 10.07 17.73 -13.32
N SER A 305 10.04 18.57 -14.35
CA SER A 305 8.83 19.26 -14.76
C SER A 305 7.94 18.31 -15.56
N ILE A 306 6.63 18.36 -15.33
CA ILE A 306 5.69 17.53 -16.09
C ILE A 306 5.73 17.88 -17.59
N ALA A 307 6.07 19.13 -17.94
CA ALA A 307 6.25 19.53 -19.32
C ALA A 307 7.41 18.77 -20.00
N ASP A 308 8.43 18.36 -19.26
CA ASP A 308 9.56 17.61 -19.82
C ASP A 308 9.14 16.17 -20.14
N ILE A 309 8.30 15.57 -19.29
CA ILE A 309 7.66 14.27 -19.55
C ILE A 309 6.79 14.34 -20.82
N TRP A 310 5.99 15.39 -20.97
CA TRP A 310 5.17 15.59 -22.18
C TRP A 310 6.00 15.86 -23.45
N ALA A 311 7.17 16.48 -23.30
CA ALA A 311 8.09 16.76 -24.40
C ALA A 311 8.88 15.53 -24.86
N ASN A 312 8.93 14.46 -24.05
CA ASN A 312 9.63 13.23 -24.40
C ASN A 312 9.06 12.57 -25.68
N ALA A 313 9.93 12.11 -26.57
CA ALA A 313 9.57 11.54 -27.87
C ALA A 313 8.68 10.28 -27.78
N ASN A 314 8.91 9.42 -26.79
CA ASN A 314 8.11 8.21 -26.56
C ASN A 314 6.71 8.58 -26.05
N TYR A 315 6.62 9.60 -25.20
CA TYR A 315 5.34 10.13 -24.73
C TYR A 315 4.52 10.74 -25.87
N GLN A 316 5.16 11.58 -26.70
CA GLN A 316 4.50 12.18 -27.87
C GLN A 316 4.03 11.13 -28.88
N SER A 317 4.85 10.11 -29.11
CA SER A 317 4.55 9.00 -30.02
C SER A 317 3.37 8.14 -29.55
N ALA A 318 3.08 8.13 -28.23
CA ALA A 318 1.89 7.49 -27.67
C ALA A 318 0.59 8.29 -27.86
N GLY A 319 0.67 9.57 -28.30
CA GLY A 319 -0.49 10.38 -28.66
C GLY A 319 -1.41 10.79 -27.50
N LEU A 320 -0.90 10.79 -26.25
CA LEU A 320 -1.71 10.96 -25.05
C LEU A 320 -2.16 12.40 -24.76
N GLY A 321 -1.62 13.41 -25.46
CA GLY A 321 -1.84 14.82 -25.09
C GLY A 321 -1.22 15.14 -23.72
N GLN A 322 -1.57 16.28 -23.11
CA GLN A 322 -0.96 16.72 -21.84
C GLN A 322 -1.75 16.22 -20.61
N LEU A 323 -1.81 14.90 -20.42
CA LEU A 323 -2.46 14.29 -19.26
C LEU A 323 -1.64 14.53 -17.98
N GLY A 324 -2.33 14.84 -16.89
CA GLY A 324 -1.71 15.04 -15.58
C GLY A 324 -1.40 13.69 -14.91
N PRO A 325 -0.16 13.42 -14.49
CA PRO A 325 0.19 12.21 -13.76
C PRO A 325 -0.32 12.23 -12.32
N SER A 326 -0.64 11.05 -11.81
CA SER A 326 -1.09 10.78 -10.44
C SER A 326 -0.48 9.48 -9.90
N PHE A 327 -0.70 9.22 -8.60
CA PHE A 327 -0.29 8.01 -7.89
C PHE A 327 1.17 7.61 -8.12
N PRO A 328 2.12 8.48 -7.76
CA PRO A 328 3.53 8.21 -7.99
C PRO A 328 4.01 7.02 -7.14
N VAL A 329 4.80 6.14 -7.75
CA VAL A 329 5.48 5.03 -7.05
C VAL A 329 6.97 5.09 -7.35
N LEU A 330 7.79 5.13 -6.29
CA LEU A 330 9.23 5.01 -6.41
C LEU A 330 9.62 3.57 -6.76
N SER A 331 10.55 3.38 -7.70
CA SER A 331 11.21 2.08 -7.88
C SER A 331 12.04 1.75 -6.63
N ILE A 332 11.90 0.54 -6.10
CA ILE A 332 12.67 0.12 -4.92
C ILE A 332 14.09 -0.37 -5.28
N HIS A 333 14.36 -0.68 -6.56
CA HIS A 333 15.68 -1.16 -7.03
C HIS A 333 16.44 -0.18 -7.92
N GLU A 334 15.75 0.73 -8.61
CA GLU A 334 16.38 1.67 -9.54
C GLU A 334 16.27 3.08 -8.97
N ASP A 335 17.41 3.68 -8.61
CA ASP A 335 17.40 5.07 -8.17
C ASP A 335 17.07 6.00 -9.35
N GLY A 336 16.35 7.07 -9.09
CA GLY A 336 15.88 8.00 -10.12
C GLY A 336 14.73 7.47 -10.98
N VAL A 337 14.24 6.24 -10.78
CA VAL A 337 13.11 5.69 -11.57
C VAL A 337 11.81 5.78 -10.78
N VAL A 338 10.78 6.32 -11.43
CA VAL A 338 9.43 6.45 -10.87
C VAL A 338 8.38 5.90 -11.83
N TYR A 339 7.27 5.44 -11.27
CA TYR A 339 6.10 5.01 -12.03
C TYR A 339 4.94 5.96 -11.76
N LEU A 340 4.26 6.39 -12.82
CA LEU A 340 3.17 7.37 -12.75
C LEU A 340 1.94 6.85 -13.47
N LEU A 341 0.78 7.06 -12.89
CA LEU A 341 -0.51 6.73 -13.49
C LEU A 341 -1.01 7.89 -14.35
N LEU A 342 -1.59 7.57 -15.51
CA LEU A 342 -2.29 8.52 -16.37
C LEU A 342 -3.66 7.98 -16.73
N ASP A 343 -4.68 8.78 -16.45
CA ASP A 343 -6.04 8.51 -16.88
C ASP A 343 -6.39 9.35 -18.10
N ASP A 344 -6.81 8.68 -19.17
CA ASP A 344 -7.35 9.31 -20.38
C ASP A 344 -8.87 9.32 -20.31
N PHE A 345 -9.43 10.51 -20.21
CA PHE A 345 -10.87 10.75 -20.26
C PHE A 345 -11.24 11.54 -21.52
N SER A 346 -12.36 11.18 -22.15
CA SER A 346 -13.06 12.08 -23.10
C SER A 346 -14.25 12.74 -22.46
N VAL A 347 -14.57 13.96 -22.89
CA VAL A 347 -15.85 14.58 -22.56
C VAL A 347 -16.89 14.20 -23.61
N VAL A 348 -17.92 13.45 -23.22
CA VAL A 348 -19.08 13.14 -24.06
C VAL A 348 -20.32 13.67 -23.35
N ASN A 349 -21.09 14.54 -23.99
CA ASN A 349 -22.30 15.15 -23.41
C ASN A 349 -22.06 15.80 -22.03
N ARG A 350 -20.93 16.51 -21.86
CA ARG A 350 -20.49 17.14 -20.59
C ARG A 350 -20.20 16.15 -19.45
N GLN A 351 -20.09 14.86 -19.75
CA GLN A 351 -19.69 13.83 -18.79
C GLN A 351 -18.30 13.29 -19.15
N PRO A 352 -17.40 13.12 -18.16
CA PRO A 352 -16.14 12.44 -18.39
C PRO A 352 -16.38 10.95 -18.61
N VAL A 353 -15.88 10.43 -19.73
CA VAL A 353 -15.90 9.03 -20.12
C VAL A 353 -14.48 8.52 -20.14
N PHE A 354 -14.17 7.58 -19.24
CA PHE A 354 -12.89 6.92 -19.18
C PHE A 354 -12.62 6.13 -20.48
N LYS A 355 -11.49 6.40 -21.13
CA LYS A 355 -11.07 5.71 -22.36
C LYS A 355 -10.05 4.63 -22.06
N ALA A 356 -9.01 5.00 -21.34
CA ALA A 356 -7.86 4.15 -21.10
C ALA A 356 -7.05 4.68 -19.92
N GLN A 357 -6.18 3.81 -19.42
CA GLN A 357 -5.20 4.17 -18.40
C GLN A 357 -3.84 3.67 -18.84
N TYR A 358 -2.82 4.45 -18.50
CA TYR A 358 -1.44 4.20 -18.87
C TYR A 358 -0.59 4.24 -17.61
N LEU A 359 0.42 3.37 -17.58
CA LEU A 359 1.48 3.47 -16.59
C LEU A 359 2.74 3.95 -17.29
N LEU A 360 3.29 5.04 -16.78
CA LEU A 360 4.59 5.53 -17.19
C LEU A 360 5.66 4.89 -16.32
N ARG A 361 6.79 4.53 -16.92
CA ARG A 361 8.08 4.45 -16.22
C ARG A 361 8.88 5.66 -16.65
N VAL A 362 9.34 6.46 -15.70
CA VAL A 362 10.13 7.68 -15.95
C VAL A 362 11.46 7.54 -15.25
N ASP A 363 12.54 7.58 -16.02
CA ASP A 363 13.89 7.79 -15.50
C ASP A 363 14.11 9.30 -15.36
N LEU A 364 14.21 9.79 -14.12
CA LEU A 364 14.33 11.21 -13.80
C LEU A 364 15.72 11.79 -14.07
N GLU A 365 16.74 10.94 -14.22
CA GLU A 365 18.11 11.39 -14.53
C GLU A 365 18.25 11.67 -16.02
N ASN A 366 17.74 10.76 -16.86
CA ASN A 366 17.83 10.87 -18.32
C ASN A 366 16.59 11.49 -18.97
N ILE A 367 15.50 11.66 -18.20
CA ILE A 367 14.17 12.04 -18.68
C ILE A 367 13.70 11.07 -19.78
N ASP A 368 14.02 9.78 -19.62
CA ASP A 368 13.50 8.72 -20.48
C ASP A 368 12.13 8.26 -19.99
N VAL A 369 11.18 8.14 -20.91
CA VAL A 369 9.78 7.81 -20.61
C VAL A 369 9.39 6.57 -21.39
N GLN A 370 8.86 5.58 -20.68
CA GLN A 370 8.21 4.43 -21.29
C GLN A 370 6.72 4.48 -20.98
N VAL A 371 5.90 4.34 -22.01
CA VAL A 371 4.44 4.39 -21.91
C VAL A 371 3.87 2.99 -22.05
N CYS A 372 3.13 2.50 -21.05
CA CYS A 372 2.48 1.20 -21.10
C CYS A 372 0.98 1.33 -20.89
N LYS A 373 0.21 1.07 -21.95
CA LYS A 373 -1.26 1.00 -21.88
C LYS A 373 -1.69 -0.20 -21.03
N GLN A 374 -2.53 0.04 -20.04
CA GLN A 374 -3.02 -1.01 -19.15
C GLN A 374 -4.20 -1.75 -19.77
N ARG A 375 -4.22 -3.09 -19.61
CA ARG A 375 -5.29 -3.96 -20.13
C ARG A 375 -6.51 -4.05 -19.22
N GLN A 376 -6.34 -3.71 -17.95
CA GLN A 376 -7.39 -3.84 -16.93
C GLN A 376 -8.30 -2.61 -16.94
N ARG A 377 -9.58 -2.79 -16.56
CA ARG A 377 -10.47 -1.66 -16.26
C ARG A 377 -9.92 -0.93 -15.03
N HIS A 378 -9.82 0.39 -15.14
CA HIS A 378 -9.47 1.41 -14.15
C HIS A 378 -8.75 0.90 -12.87
N ILE A 379 -7.47 1.20 -12.74
CA ILE A 379 -6.77 1.15 -11.46
C ILE A 379 -7.36 2.29 -10.62
N TYR A 380 -8.21 1.96 -9.64
CA TYR A 380 -8.75 2.89 -8.63
C TYR A 380 -7.90 2.92 -7.35
N SER A 381 -6.96 1.99 -7.22
CA SER A 381 -6.17 1.78 -6.02
C SER A 381 -4.70 2.07 -6.25
N GLN A 382 -4.01 2.47 -5.19
CA GLN A 382 -2.58 2.70 -5.22
C GLN A 382 -1.82 1.47 -5.72
N LEU A 383 -0.77 1.74 -6.46
CA LEU A 383 0.19 0.72 -6.83
C LEU A 383 1.19 0.50 -5.70
N PHE A 384 1.65 -0.73 -5.60
CA PHE A 384 2.57 -1.18 -4.57
C PHE A 384 3.77 -1.87 -5.22
N ALA A 385 4.98 -1.41 -4.88
CA ALA A 385 6.23 -2.00 -5.37
C ALA A 385 6.68 -3.14 -4.43
N SER A 386 7.10 -4.27 -5.00
CA SER A 386 7.59 -5.40 -4.23
C SER A 386 8.66 -6.18 -4.99
N GLU A 387 9.63 -6.74 -4.26
CA GLU A 387 10.73 -7.55 -4.82
C GLU A 387 10.45 -9.07 -4.78
N PHE A 388 9.23 -9.49 -4.36
CA PHE A 388 8.92 -10.91 -4.15
C PHE A 388 9.19 -11.80 -5.38
N SER A 389 9.09 -11.24 -6.59
CA SER A 389 9.33 -11.94 -7.84
C SER A 389 10.73 -12.52 -7.96
N VAL A 390 11.74 -11.86 -7.39
CA VAL A 390 13.15 -12.30 -7.43
C VAL A 390 13.37 -13.58 -6.64
N HIS A 391 12.49 -13.83 -5.67
CA HIS A 391 12.60 -14.94 -4.74
C HIS A 391 11.73 -16.15 -5.12
N ARG A 392 11.00 -16.07 -6.24
CA ARG A 392 10.26 -17.22 -6.77
C ARG A 392 11.25 -18.26 -7.31
N LYS A 393 11.12 -19.50 -6.83
CA LYS A 393 11.90 -20.64 -7.34
C LYS A 393 11.26 -21.25 -8.56
#